data_AF-A0A151E639-F1
#
_entry.id   AF-A0A151E639-F1
#
_cell.length_a   1.000
_cell.length_b   1.000
_cell.length_c   1.000
_cell.angle_alpha   90.00
_cell.angle_beta   90.00
_cell.angle_gamma   90.00
#
_symmetry.space_group_name_H-M   'P 1'
#
loop_
_entity.id
_entity.type
_entity.pdbx_description
1 polymer ?
#
loop_
_entity_poly.entity_id
_entity_poly.type
_entity_poly.pdbx_seq_one_letter_code
_entity_poly.pdbx_strand_id
1 'polypeptide(L)'
;MTSEHIWDWLQTKGKVFKVISDPERGIIEVINEKGEILIRKTNLSKRHVETIEKNFLYHLAKRLNGRQQAKSTENRDIFDPMVT
;
A
#
# COMPACT_ATOMS: atom_id res chain seq x y z
N MET A 1 17.85 -6.44 21.74
CA MET A 1 17.34 -5.32 20.93
C MET A 1 16.13 -5.85 20.19
N THR A 2 14.99 -5.17 20.24
CA THR A 2 13.78 -5.58 19.50
C THR A 2 13.98 -5.23 18.03
N SER A 3 13.91 -6.22 17.13
CA SER A 3 13.97 -6.04 15.66
C SER A 3 12.59 -5.75 15.07
N GLU A 4 11.70 -5.17 15.88
CA GLU A 4 10.34 -4.86 15.51
C GLU A 4 10.31 -3.61 14.64
N HIS A 5 9.62 -3.69 13.51
CA HIS A 5 9.35 -2.57 12.64
C HIS A 5 7.84 -2.30 12.63
N ILE A 6 7.46 -1.02 12.74
CA ILE A 6 6.06 -0.58 12.83
C ILE A 6 5.80 0.45 11.74
N TRP A 7 4.71 0.27 10.98
CA TRP A 7 4.28 1.20 9.93
C TRP A 7 2.80 1.52 10.02
N ASP A 8 2.46 2.73 9.61
CA ASP A 8 1.08 3.11 9.29
C ASP A 8 0.81 2.88 7.80
N TRP A 9 -0.21 2.09 7.52
CA TRP A 9 -0.70 1.81 6.19
C TRP A 9 -1.98 2.59 5.91
N LEU A 10 -1.83 3.65 5.12
CA LEU A 10 -2.95 4.43 4.61
C LEU A 10 -3.65 3.66 3.47
N GLN A 11 -4.88 3.24 3.73
CA GLN A 11 -5.76 2.61 2.75
C GLN A 11 -6.69 3.63 2.10
N THR A 12 -7.26 3.25 0.96
CA THR A 12 -8.27 4.08 0.29
C THR A 12 -9.46 4.36 1.23
N LYS A 13 -10.10 5.53 1.07
CA LYS A 13 -11.20 6.01 1.93
C LYS A 13 -10.80 6.39 3.36
N GLY A 14 -9.53 6.69 3.60
CA GLY A 14 -9.05 7.30 4.84
C GLY A 14 -8.86 6.36 6.03
N LYS A 15 -8.90 5.03 5.79
CA LYS A 15 -8.63 4.04 6.84
C LYS A 15 -7.13 3.89 7.05
N VAL A 16 -6.71 3.79 8.31
CA VAL A 16 -5.32 3.54 8.69
C VAL A 16 -5.19 2.15 9.32
N PHE A 17 -4.26 1.34 8.83
CA PHE A 17 -3.92 0.07 9.45
C PHE A 17 -2.51 0.13 10.02
N LYS A 18 -2.31 -0.39 11.23
CA LYS A 18 -0.97 -0.56 11.79
C LYS A 18 -0.41 -1.89 11.31
N VAL A 19 0.78 -1.86 10.72
CA VAL A 19 1.52 -3.05 10.33
C VAL A 19 2.72 -3.20 11.24
N ILE A 20 2.87 -4.39 11.83
CA ILE A 20 3.99 -4.75 12.68
C ILE A 20 4.69 -5.92 12.02
N SER A 21 6.00 -5.86 11.88
CA SER A 21 6.80 -7.03 11.51
C SER A 21 7.98 -7.20 12.45
N ASP A 22 8.45 -8.43 12.52
CA ASP A 22 9.69 -8.77 13.19
C ASP A 22 10.41 -9.85 12.38
N PRO A 23 11.50 -9.51 11.66
CA PRO A 23 12.25 -10.48 10.87
C PRO A 23 12.92 -11.57 11.71
N GLU A 24 13.35 -11.25 12.93
CA GLU A 24 14.01 -12.22 13.81
C GLU A 24 13.00 -13.23 14.36
N ARG A 25 11.76 -12.79 14.62
CA ARG A 25 10.68 -13.67 15.09
C ARG A 25 9.87 -14.29 13.95
N GLY A 26 10.05 -13.84 12.71
CA GLY A 26 9.33 -14.39 11.55
C GLY A 26 7.84 -14.02 11.54
N ILE A 27 7.49 -12.80 11.96
CA ILE A 27 6.10 -12.38 12.19
C ILE A 27 5.75 -11.16 11.33
N ILE A 28 4.53 -11.13 10.80
CA ILE A 28 3.88 -9.94 10.24
C ILE A 28 2.43 -9.89 10.72
N GLU A 29 2.02 -8.74 11.26
CA GLU A 29 0.68 -8.48 11.78
C GLU A 29 0.11 -7.19 11.17
N VAL A 30 -1.17 -7.21 10.84
CA VAL A 30 -1.93 -6.03 10.37
C VAL A 30 -3.10 -5.83 11.29
N ILE A 31 -3.17 -4.65 11.89
CA ILE A 31 -4.12 -4.27 12.92
C ILE A 31 -4.94 -3.08 12.39
N ASN A 32 -6.24 -3.11 12.59
CA ASN A 32 -7.10 -1.98 12.20
C ASN A 32 -7.17 -0.89 13.28
N GLU A 33 -7.89 0.19 12.97
CA GLU A 33 -8.09 1.35 13.86
C GLU A 33 -8.76 1.00 15.19
N LYS A 34 -9.49 -0.12 15.25
CA LYS A 34 -10.14 -0.62 16.48
C LYS A 34 -9.21 -1.50 17.33
N GLY A 35 -7.98 -1.74 16.88
CA GLY A 35 -7.04 -2.65 17.55
C GLY A 35 -7.25 -4.13 17.19
N GLU A 36 -8.10 -4.45 16.22
CA GLU A 36 -8.36 -5.83 15.82
C GLU A 36 -7.29 -6.30 14.83
N ILE A 37 -6.73 -7.49 15.09
CA ILE A 37 -5.78 -8.14 14.17
C ILE A 37 -6.56 -8.69 12.98
N LEU A 38 -6.34 -8.10 11.80
CA LEU A 38 -6.94 -8.56 10.55
C LEU A 38 -6.11 -9.65 9.87
N ILE A 39 -4.79 -9.53 9.96
CA ILE A 39 -3.86 -10.49 9.36
C ILE A 39 -2.78 -10.80 10.39
N ARG A 40 -2.48 -12.08 10.55
CA ARG A 40 -1.31 -12.55 11.30
C ARG A 40 -0.64 -13.66 10.52
N LYS A 41 0.64 -13.48 10.23
CA LYS A 41 1.51 -14.51 9.65
C LYS A 41 2.67 -14.73 10.60
N THR A 42 2.93 -15.99 10.89
CA THR A 42 4.00 -16.45 11.78
C THR A 42 4.83 -17.51 11.06
N ASN A 43 5.95 -17.93 11.69
CA ASN A 43 6.86 -18.95 11.15
C ASN A 43 7.43 -18.59 9.76
N LEU A 44 7.54 -17.30 9.45
CA LEU A 44 8.22 -16.84 8.25
C LEU A 44 9.73 -16.91 8.47
N SER A 45 10.49 -17.21 7.42
CA SER A 45 11.92 -17.02 7.46
C SER A 45 12.23 -15.52 7.53
N LYS A 46 13.35 -15.15 8.16
CA LYS A 46 13.85 -13.77 8.19
C LYS A 46 13.85 -13.12 6.79
N ARG A 47 14.36 -13.84 5.79
CA ARG A 47 14.40 -13.39 4.40
C ARG A 47 13.01 -13.14 3.81
N HIS A 48 12.01 -13.95 4.17
CA HIS A 48 10.63 -13.71 3.73
C HIS A 48 10.06 -12.44 4.34
N VAL A 49 10.27 -12.22 5.64
CA VAL A 49 9.81 -10.99 6.31
C VAL A 49 10.45 -9.78 5.63
N GLU A 50 11.78 -9.74 5.52
CA GLU A 50 12.52 -8.65 4.86
C GLU A 50 12.05 -8.41 3.40
N THR A 51 11.72 -9.47 2.66
CA THR A 51 11.20 -9.35 1.30
C THR A 51 9.81 -8.73 1.28
N ILE A 52 8.93 -9.13 2.21
CA ILE A 52 7.60 -8.55 2.34
C ILE A 52 7.69 -7.08 2.75
N GLU A 53 8.56 -6.74 3.71
CA GLU A 53 8.81 -5.35 4.10
C GLU A 53 9.24 -4.48 2.92
N LYS A 54 10.22 -4.94 2.14
CA LYS A 54 10.69 -4.25 0.93
C LYS A 54 9.59 -4.04 -0.10
N ASN A 55 8.80 -5.09 -0.37
CA ASN A 55 7.68 -5.00 -1.32
C ASN A 55 6.57 -4.07 -0.80
N PHE A 56 6.25 -4.16 0.48
CA PHE A 56 5.26 -3.33 1.14
C PHE A 56 5.62 -1.85 1.03
N LEU A 57 6.85 -1.48 1.38
CA LEU A 57 7.36 -0.12 1.19
C LEU A 57 7.35 0.30 -0.27
N TYR A 58 7.80 -0.55 -1.20
CA TYR A 58 7.81 -0.21 -2.63
C TYR A 58 6.41 0.09 -3.19
N HIS A 59 5.40 -0.69 -2.80
CA HIS A 59 4.04 -0.55 -3.32
C HIS A 59 3.22 0.53 -2.60
N LEU A 60 3.48 0.78 -1.31
CA LEU A 60 2.73 1.76 -0.52
C LEU A 60 3.40 3.12 -0.46
N ALA A 61 4.73 3.17 -0.50
CA ALA A 61 5.47 4.41 -0.74
C ALA A 61 5.44 4.82 -2.23
N LYS A 62 4.51 4.28 -3.04
CA LYS A 62 4.29 4.74 -4.42
C LYS A 62 3.98 6.24 -4.40
N ARG A 63 5.06 7.00 -4.68
CA ARG A 63 5.19 8.44 -4.86
C ARG A 63 3.88 9.23 -4.80
N LEU A 64 3.76 10.06 -3.77
CA LEU A 64 2.87 11.23 -3.74
C LEU A 64 3.07 12.18 -4.96
N ASN A 65 4.13 11.98 -5.76
CA ASN A 65 4.42 12.72 -6.99
C ASN A 65 4.19 11.87 -8.26
N GLY A 66 2.94 11.44 -8.50
CA GLY A 66 2.59 10.61 -9.65
C GLY A 66 1.21 10.89 -10.21
N ARG A 67 1.03 12.11 -10.73
CA ARG A 67 0.00 12.59 -11.68
C ARG A 67 -1.31 11.78 -11.75
N GLN A 68 -2.40 12.49 -11.44
CA GLN A 68 -3.69 12.34 -12.12
C GLN A 68 -3.45 12.00 -13.61
N GLN A 69 -3.64 10.75 -14.01
CA GLN A 69 -4.14 10.54 -15.37
C GLN A 69 -5.60 10.96 -15.30
N ALA A 70 -5.80 12.20 -15.73
CA ALA A 70 -7.10 12.72 -16.10
C ALA A 70 -7.84 11.64 -16.88
N LYS A 71 -9.11 11.44 -16.50
CA LYS A 71 -10.08 10.81 -17.37
C LYS A 71 -9.96 11.48 -18.73
N SER A 72 -9.47 10.78 -19.75
CA SER A 72 -9.85 11.09 -21.11
C SER A 72 -11.31 10.70 -21.23
N THR A 73 -12.18 11.62 -20.82
CA THR A 73 -13.52 11.71 -21.38
C THR A 73 -13.29 11.84 -22.88
N GLU A 74 -13.54 10.78 -23.65
CA GLU A 74 -13.80 10.92 -25.08
C GLU A 74 -15.08 11.73 -25.21
N ASN A 75 -14.97 13.06 -25.07
CA ASN A 75 -15.93 13.98 -25.62
C ASN A 75 -15.58 14.04 -27.10
N ARG A 76 -16.24 13.20 -27.89
CA ARG A 76 -16.32 13.45 -29.33
C ARG A 76 -17.05 14.79 -29.45
N ASP A 77 -16.33 15.85 -29.80
CA ASP A 77 -16.96 17.07 -30.29
C ASP A 77 -17.66 16.72 -31.60
N ILE A 78 -18.99 16.66 -31.57
CA ILE A 78 -19.87 16.29 -32.70
C ILE A 78 -20.03 17.48 -33.67
N PHE A 79 -19.33 18.60 -33.46
CA PHE A 79 -19.45 19.82 -34.25
C PHE A 79 -18.09 20.47 -34.54
N ASP A 80 -17.23 19.79 -35.29
CA ASP A 80 -16.12 20.45 -35.99
C ASP A 80 -16.50 20.60 -37.48
N PRO A 81 -17.10 21.73 -37.90
CA PRO A 81 -17.53 21.93 -39.27
C PRO A 81 -16.41 22.63 -40.06
N MET A 82 -15.33 21.93 -40.37
CA MET A 82 -14.41 22.39 -41.42
C MET A 82 -13.49 21.27 -41.94
N VAL A 83 -14.07 20.39 -42.76
CA VAL A 83 -13.31 19.72 -43.82
C VAL A 83 -13.90 20.22 -45.13
N THR A 84 -13.06 20.95 -45.87
CA THR A 84 -13.34 21.50 -47.20
C THR A 84 -13.32 20.39 -48.25
#